data_AF-A0A923HEV9-F1
#
_entry.id   AF-A0A923HEV9-F1
#
_cell.length_a   1.000
_cell.length_b   1.000
_cell.length_c   1.000
_cell.angle_alpha   90.00
_cell.angle_beta   90.00
_cell.angle_gamma   90.00
#
_symmetry.space_group_name_H-M   'P 1'
#
loop_
_entity.id
_entity.type
_entity.pdbx_description
1 polymer ?
#
loop_
_entity_poly.entity_id
_entity_poly.type
_entity_poly.pdbx_seq_one_letter_code
_entity_poly.pdbx_strand_id
1 'polypeptide(L)'
;MKHMKTVLILEHTEEVFDKLTCDVCGAESLWDENWSDKEHEKINTTISMEEEESLPSGGSAKITQYHICPSCFKTHLAKWLESHRKAQPTVASSLW
;
A
#
# COMPACT_ATOMS: atom_id res chain seq x y z
N MET A 1 3.72 -3.59 -6.03
CA MET A 1 3.24 -4.97 -6.29
C MET A 1 3.29 -5.82 -5.02
N LYS A 2 2.26 -6.61 -4.75
CA LYS A 2 2.26 -7.61 -3.67
C LYS A 2 2.89 -8.91 -4.16
N HIS A 3 3.70 -9.54 -3.33
CA HIS A 3 4.28 -10.85 -3.59
C HIS A 3 3.68 -11.86 -2.61
N MET A 4 3.31 -13.03 -3.11
CA MET A 4 2.85 -14.17 -2.32
C MET A 4 3.93 -15.25 -2.35
N LYS A 5 4.06 -16.02 -1.28
CA LYS A 5 4.88 -17.23 -1.24
C LYS A 5 4.05 -18.40 -0.72
N THR A 6 4.33 -19.59 -1.23
CA THR A 6 3.73 -20.82 -0.71
C THR A 6 4.57 -21.33 0.46
N VAL A 7 3.95 -21.53 1.62
CA VAL A 7 4.60 -22.12 2.80
C VAL A 7 3.92 -23.43 3.15
N LEU A 8 4.72 -24.46 3.42
CA LEU A 8 4.25 -25.76 3.88
C LEU A 8 4.00 -25.69 5.39
N ILE A 9 2.75 -25.75 5.81
CA ILE A 9 2.35 -25.82 7.22
C ILE A 9 1.84 -27.24 7.46
N LEU A 10 2.74 -28.11 7.91
CA LEU A 10 2.49 -29.52 8.27
C LEU A 10 1.75 -30.34 7.18
N GLU A 11 0.42 -30.24 7.13
CA GLU A 11 -0.47 -31.06 6.29
C GLU A 11 -1.05 -30.30 5.08
N HIS A 12 -0.85 -28.99 4.99
CA HIS A 12 -1.34 -28.19 3.86
C HIS A 12 -0.38 -27.07 3.47
N THR A 13 -0.51 -26.60 2.23
CA THR A 13 0.21 -25.43 1.72
C THR A 13 -0.69 -24.21 1.78
N GLU A 14 -0.19 -23.12 2.34
CA GLU A 14 -0.88 -21.82 2.31
C GLU A 14 -0.10 -20.82 1.47
N GLU A 15 -0.81 -20.01 0.70
CA GLU A 15 -0.25 -18.79 0.12
C GLU A 15 -0.24 -17.72 1.20
N VAL A 16 0.96 -17.40 1.69
CA VAL A 16 1.16 -16.32 2.64
C VAL A 16 1.75 -15.12 1.92
N PHE A 17 1.44 -13.94 2.44
CA PHE A 17 2.05 -12.71 1.95
C PHE A 17 3.57 -12.76 2.17
N ASP A 18 4.34 -12.41 1.14
CA ASP A 18 5.80 -12.39 1.21
C ASP A 18 6.30 -10.97 1.49
N LYS A 19 6.06 -10.05 0.55
CA LYS A 19 6.60 -8.68 0.57
C LYS A 19 5.85 -7.74 -0.37
N LEU A 20 6.07 -6.45 -0.16
CA LEU A 20 5.68 -5.37 -1.06
C LEU A 20 6.88 -4.94 -1.91
N THR A 21 6.64 -4.63 -3.17
CA THR A 21 7.59 -3.95 -4.05
C THR A 21 7.04 -2.58 -4.41
N CYS A 22 7.88 -1.55 -4.30
CA CYS A 22 7.52 -0.19 -4.67
C CYS A 22 7.45 -0.08 -6.20
N ASP A 23 6.29 0.29 -6.72
CA ASP A 23 6.04 0.41 -8.16
C ASP A 23 6.77 1.62 -8.80
N VAL A 24 7.38 2.49 -7.99
CA VAL A 24 8.15 3.67 -8.44
C VAL A 24 9.65 3.37 -8.55
N CYS A 25 10.24 2.77 -7.52
CA CYS A 25 11.71 2.58 -7.43
C CYS A 25 12.16 1.12 -7.33
N GLY A 26 11.24 0.17 -7.22
CA GLY A 26 11.54 -1.26 -7.06
C GLY A 26 12.02 -1.67 -5.66
N ALA A 27 12.03 -0.77 -4.68
CA ALA A 27 12.39 -1.11 -3.30
C ALA A 27 11.41 -2.12 -2.70
N GLU A 28 11.92 -3.11 -1.97
CA GLU A 28 11.13 -4.18 -1.36
C GLU A 28 10.94 -3.95 0.14
N SER A 29 9.77 -4.32 0.68
CA SER A 29 9.58 -4.42 2.13
C SER A 29 10.32 -5.63 2.67
N LEU A 30 10.78 -5.53 3.92
CA LEU A 30 11.51 -6.62 4.56
C LEU A 30 10.58 -7.80 4.94
N TRP A 31 9.33 -7.48 5.30
CA TRP A 31 8.30 -8.46 5.63
C TRP A 31 6.92 -7.80 5.52
N ASP A 32 5.94 -8.59 5.07
CA ASP A 32 4.51 -8.23 5.15
C ASP A 32 4.17 -6.87 4.49
N GLU A 33 2.97 -6.35 4.75
CA GLU A 33 2.53 -5.00 4.36
C GLU A 33 3.13 -3.89 5.26
N ASN A 34 4.43 -3.99 5.59
CA ASN A 34 5.13 -3.03 6.45
C ASN A 34 6.46 -2.56 5.83
N TRP A 35 6.57 -1.27 5.57
CA TRP A 35 7.79 -0.63 5.08
C TRP A 35 8.81 -0.28 6.18
N SER A 36 8.44 -0.45 7.45
CA SER A 36 9.38 -0.23 8.55
C SER A 36 10.37 -1.39 8.68
N ASP A 37 11.58 -1.05 9.08
CA ASP A 37 12.65 -1.97 9.46
C ASP A 37 12.65 -2.31 10.96
N LYS A 38 11.77 -1.72 11.76
CA LYS A 38 11.70 -1.93 13.21
C LYS A 38 10.53 -2.83 13.60
N GLU A 39 10.76 -3.71 14.57
CA GLU A 39 9.78 -4.70 15.05
C GLU A 39 8.50 -4.10 15.64
N HIS A 40 8.57 -2.88 16.18
CA HIS A 40 7.45 -2.22 16.86
C HIS A 40 6.97 -0.96 16.13
N GLU A 41 7.30 -0.81 14.85
CA GLU A 41 6.87 0.31 14.03
C GLU A 41 6.15 -0.22 12.79
N LYS A 42 5.00 0.38 12.46
CA LYS A 42 4.25 0.07 11.24
C LYS A 42 4.22 1.29 10.36
N ILE A 43 4.81 1.18 9.18
CA ILE A 43 4.69 2.18 8.12
C ILE A 43 4.04 1.50 6.93
N ASN A 44 2.88 2.00 6.51
CA ASN A 44 2.23 1.56 5.28
C ASN A 44 1.88 2.78 4.41
N THR A 45 2.00 2.61 3.10
CA THR A 45 1.72 3.63 2.10
C THR A 45 1.09 2.96 0.89
N THR A 46 -0.16 3.34 0.60
CA THR A 46 -0.97 2.83 -0.51
C THR A 46 -1.62 3.99 -1.24
N ILE A 47 -1.62 3.93 -2.57
CA ILE A 47 -2.39 4.85 -3.42
C ILE A 47 -3.50 4.01 -4.04
N SER A 48 -4.75 4.34 -3.74
CA SER A 48 -5.92 3.62 -4.26
C SER A 48 -6.94 4.59 -4.82
N MET A 49 -7.54 4.21 -5.94
CA MET A 49 -8.71 4.84 -6.52
C MET A 49 -9.80 3.78 -6.63
N GLU A 50 -10.96 4.06 -6.07
CA GLU A 50 -12.14 3.21 -6.11
C GLU A 50 -13.23 3.90 -6.93
N GLU A 51 -13.74 3.18 -7.92
CA GLU A 51 -14.82 3.62 -8.80
C GLU A 51 -16.00 2.67 -8.58
N GLU A 52 -17.10 3.19 -8.04
CA GLU A 52 -18.31 2.44 -7.77
C GLU A 52 -19.44 2.81 -8.74
N GLU A 53 -20.14 1.80 -9.24
CA GLU A 53 -21.36 1.96 -10.03
C GLU A 53 -22.49 1.16 -9.37
N SER A 54 -23.57 1.86 -9.00
CA SER A 54 -24.77 1.24 -8.45
C SER A 54 -25.79 1.00 -9.57
N LEU A 55 -26.09 -0.26 -9.89
CA LEU A 55 -27.09 -0.64 -10.87
C LEU A 55 -28.35 -1.20 -10.16
N PRO A 56 -29.54 -1.16 -10.80
CA PRO A 56 -30.77 -1.69 -10.23
C PRO A 56 -30.71 -3.18 -9.83
N SER A 57 -29.81 -3.96 -10.43
CA SER A 57 -29.61 -5.39 -10.17
C SER A 57 -28.41 -5.70 -9.27
N GLY A 58 -27.69 -4.68 -8.77
CA GLY A 58 -26.48 -4.85 -7.95
C GLY A 58 -25.43 -3.78 -8.26
N GLY A 59 -24.45 -3.63 -7.37
CA GLY A 59 -23.32 -2.71 -7.57
C GLY A 59 -22.10 -3.40 -8.18
N SER A 60 -21.21 -2.62 -8.78
CA SER A 60 -19.84 -3.05 -9.09
C SER A 60 -18.86 -2.01 -8.59
N ALA A 61 -17.68 -2.47 -8.14
CA ALA A 61 -16.59 -1.60 -7.71
C ALA A 61 -15.31 -2.01 -8.44
N LYS A 62 -14.56 -1.02 -8.90
CA LYS A 62 -13.24 -1.20 -9.52
C LYS A 62 -12.22 -0.45 -8.69
N ILE A 63 -11.27 -1.19 -8.14
CA ILE A 63 -10.17 -0.64 -7.35
C ILE A 63 -8.89 -0.68 -8.18
N THR A 64 -8.30 0.49 -8.42
CA THR A 64 -6.96 0.62 -9.00
C THR A 64 -5.99 1.00 -7.88
N GLN A 65 -4.95 0.20 -7.66
CA GLN A 65 -4.04 0.36 -6.53
C GLN A 65 -2.57 0.32 -6.96
N TYR A 66 -1.75 1.19 -6.36
CA TYR A 66 -0.30 1.20 -6.47
C TYR A 66 0.34 1.11 -5.08
N HIS A 67 1.46 0.39 -5.00
CA HIS A 67 2.29 0.30 -3.81
C HIS A 67 3.49 1.21 -3.96
N ILE A 68 3.64 2.14 -3.03
CA ILE A 68 4.73 3.10 -3.01
C ILE A 68 5.45 3.00 -1.68
N CYS A 69 6.78 3.07 -1.64
CA CYS A 69 7.51 3.09 -0.38
C CYS A 69 7.42 4.50 0.26
N PRO A 70 7.69 4.63 1.58
CA PRO A 70 7.58 5.90 2.29
C PRO A 70 8.50 6.99 1.74
N SER A 71 9.68 6.59 1.26
CA SER A 71 10.62 7.50 0.60
C SER A 71 10.00 8.10 -0.65
N CYS A 72 9.57 7.26 -1.61
CA CYS A 72 8.97 7.74 -2.86
C CYS A 72 7.67 8.51 -2.65
N PHE A 73 6.87 8.14 -1.64
CA PHE A 73 5.69 8.92 -1.28
C PHE A 73 6.08 10.36 -0.88
N LYS A 74 7.04 10.50 0.04
CA LYS A 74 7.47 11.82 0.56
C LYS A 74 8.25 12.63 -0.49
N THR A 75 9.08 11.99 -1.30
CA THR A 75 10.00 12.70 -2.22
C THR A 75 9.40 12.99 -3.58
N HIS A 76 8.49 12.15 -4.07
CA HIS A 76 7.89 12.31 -5.39
C HIS A 76 6.44 12.73 -5.28
N LEU A 77 5.58 11.89 -4.70
CA LEU A 77 4.13 12.14 -4.76
C LEU A 77 3.72 13.35 -3.92
N ALA A 78 4.13 13.42 -2.66
CA ALA A 78 3.80 14.54 -1.77
C ALA A 78 4.36 15.87 -2.31
N LYS A 79 5.63 15.89 -2.73
CA LYS A 79 6.23 17.07 -3.37
C LYS A 79 5.54 17.48 -4.66
N TRP A 80 5.07 16.52 -5.45
CA TRP A 80 4.31 16.82 -6.66
C TRP A 80 2.96 17.46 -6.31
N LEU A 81 2.22 16.94 -5.32
CA LEU A 81 0.96 17.52 -4.85
C LEU A 81 1.15 18.95 -4.30
N GLU A 82 2.17 19.13 -3.47
CA GLU A 82 2.56 20.43 -2.91
C GLU A 82 2.95 21.43 -4.00
N SER A 83 3.72 21.01 -5.01
CA SER A 83 4.17 21.91 -6.08
C SER A 83 3.08 22.23 -7.10
N HIS A 84 2.19 21.28 -7.43
CA HIS A 84 1.21 21.44 -8.49
C HIS A 84 0.00 22.30 -8.07
N ARG A 85 -0.43 22.18 -6.81
CA ARG A 85 -1.64 22.89 -6.32
C ARG A 85 -1.46 23.54 -4.95
N LYS A 86 -0.24 23.62 -4.40
CA LYS A 86 0.00 24.05 -3.01
C LYS A 86 -0.83 23.23 -2.02
N ALA A 87 -1.07 21.95 -2.35
CA ALA A 87 -1.79 21.05 -1.48
C ALA A 87 -1.03 20.91 -0.16
N GLN A 88 -1.75 20.86 0.96
CA GLN A 88 -1.16 20.64 2.28
C GLN A 88 -1.61 19.28 2.81
N PRO A 89 -0.72 18.47 3.38
CA PRO A 89 -1.10 17.19 3.95
C PRO A 89 -1.95 17.40 5.20
N THR A 90 -3.06 16.67 5.30
CA THR A 90 -3.82 16.54 6.55
C THR A 90 -3.15 15.48 7.41
N VAL A 91 -2.75 15.85 8.62
CA VAL A 91 -2.12 14.93 9.58
C VAL A 91 -3.07 14.72 10.76
N ALA A 92 -3.43 13.46 11.02
CA ALA A 92 -4.22 13.06 12.19
C ALA A 92 -3.42 12.05 13.02
N SER A 93 -3.57 12.09 14.34
CA SER A 93 -2.94 11.14 15.26
C SER A 93 -3.99 10.55 16.19
N SER A 94 -3.89 9.25 16.46
CA SER A 94 -4.76 8.49 17.35
C SER A 94 -3.91 7.58 18.22
N LEU A 95 -4.25 7.46 19.51
CA LEU A 95 -3.76 6.36 20.34
C LEU A 95 -4.64 5.14 20.06
N TRP A 96 -4.02 4.06 19.60
CA TRP A 96 -4.65 2.79 19.27
C TRP A 96 -4.19 1.67 20.21
#